data_AF-A0A8S2FNC7-F1
#
_entry.id   AF-A0A8S2FNC7-F1
#
_cell.length_a   1.000
_cell.length_b   1.000
_cell.length_c   1.000
_cell.angle_alpha   90.00
_cell.angle_beta   90.00
_cell.angle_gamma   90.00
#
_symmetry.space_group_name_H-M   'P 1'
#
loop_
_entity.id
_entity.type
_entity.pdbx_description
1 polymer ?
#
loop_
_entity_poly.entity_id
_entity_poly.type
_entity_poly.pdbx_seq_one_letter_code
_entity_poly.pdbx_strand_id
1 'polypeptide(L)'
;MKVPSLGIDRGMPPITTYYELIELFQWLSLGDQVIIIFIIIFLNSFVYPRVSIKIETRFIIGMVCATLAMCSSGLVEIFRVQSCVDKEPVTQVIGNQTYDASNLTIFLQFPQYIAIGVSEVFTSIASLEFAYLTAPRSAKSLIMSLRFCSHGISSFLSSGYLNLFISNPKESKQCELNGSLYFYILAGIQILFIFIIIWLNKKFNIFRILPQKFRNDYFSATDSISRSNETDA
;
A
#
# COMPACT_ATOMS: atom_id res chain seq x y z
N MET A 1 32.66 44.61 -24.00
CA MET A 1 31.39 43.94 -23.64
C MET A 1 31.71 42.52 -23.23
N LYS A 2 31.59 42.21 -21.94
CA LYS A 2 31.91 40.89 -21.38
C LYS A 2 30.69 40.46 -20.58
N VAL A 3 30.03 39.41 -21.06
CA VAL A 3 28.82 38.86 -20.44
C VAL A 3 29.25 38.20 -19.12
N PRO A 4 28.59 38.46 -17.98
CA PRO A 4 28.92 37.78 -16.73
C PRO A 4 28.39 36.35 -16.78
N SER A 5 29.28 35.37 -16.63
CA SER A 5 28.94 33.96 -16.44
C SER A 5 28.29 33.78 -15.07
N LEU A 6 26.99 33.48 -15.08
CA LEU A 6 26.23 33.02 -13.92
C LEU A 6 26.87 31.73 -13.39
N GLY A 7 27.42 31.80 -12.17
CA GLY A 7 27.97 30.67 -11.43
C GLY A 7 26.89 29.69 -11.00
N ILE A 8 26.43 28.86 -11.93
CA ILE A 8 25.67 27.63 -11.65
C ILE A 8 26.63 26.46 -11.85
N ASP A 9 27.55 26.30 -10.91
CA ASP A 9 28.33 25.07 -10.74
C ASP A 9 28.09 24.57 -9.31
N ARG A 10 26.83 24.22 -9.03
CA ARG A 10 26.51 23.39 -7.86
C ARG A 10 26.55 21.95 -8.35
N GLY A 11 27.51 21.18 -7.84
CA GLY A 11 27.78 19.79 -8.17
C GLY A 11 26.53 18.94 -8.36
N MET A 12 26.04 18.92 -9.60
CA MET A 12 25.06 17.96 -10.07
C MET A 12 25.85 16.67 -10.27
N PRO A 13 25.52 15.57 -9.57
CA PRO A 13 26.21 14.30 -9.83
C PRO A 13 26.10 14.00 -11.32
N PRO A 14 27.14 13.42 -11.94
CA PRO A 14 27.13 13.18 -13.38
C PRO A 14 25.84 12.45 -13.77
N ILE A 15 25.34 12.67 -15.00
CA ILE A 15 24.15 12.00 -15.55
C ILE A 15 24.20 10.48 -15.29
N THR A 16 25.43 9.98 -15.12
CA THR A 16 25.72 8.62 -14.73
C THR A 16 25.15 8.15 -13.39
N THR A 17 25.16 8.98 -12.37
CA THR A 17 24.68 8.58 -11.03
C THR A 17 23.15 8.54 -10.97
N TYR A 18 22.46 9.30 -11.83
CA TYR A 18 21.00 9.30 -11.86
C TYR A 18 20.41 8.00 -12.41
N TYR A 19 21.05 7.37 -13.40
CA TYR A 19 20.57 6.08 -13.90
C TYR A 19 20.75 4.97 -12.86
N GLU A 20 21.84 4.98 -12.08
CA GLU A 20 22.06 3.98 -11.02
C GLU A 20 21.01 4.11 -9.92
N LEU A 21 20.64 5.35 -9.55
CA LEU A 21 19.59 5.60 -8.56
C LEU A 21 18.20 5.18 -9.06
N ILE A 22 17.89 5.42 -10.34
CA ILE A 22 16.61 5.00 -10.94
C ILE A 22 16.55 3.48 -11.04
N GLU A 23 17.64 2.82 -11.43
CA GLU A 23 17.72 1.36 -11.48
C GLU A 23 17.54 0.75 -10.08
N LEU A 24 18.23 1.26 -9.06
CA LEU A 24 18.05 0.81 -7.68
C LEU A 24 16.61 0.99 -7.19
N PHE A 25 15.95 2.10 -7.54
CA PHE A 25 14.56 2.35 -7.19
C PHE A 25 13.60 1.37 -7.91
N GLN A 26 13.87 1.06 -9.18
CA GLN A 26 13.11 0.07 -9.94
C GLN A 26 13.28 -1.34 -9.37
N TRP A 27 14.50 -1.74 -9.03
CA TRP A 27 14.77 -3.03 -8.38
C TRP A 27 14.08 -3.16 -7.03
N LEU A 28 14.04 -2.08 -6.24
CA LEU A 28 13.34 -2.05 -4.95
C LEU A 28 11.82 -2.25 -5.14
N SER A 29 11.23 -1.56 -6.13
CA SER A 29 9.80 -1.69 -6.46
C SER A 29 9.46 -3.07 -7.06
N LEU A 30 10.36 -3.67 -7.82
CA LEU A 30 10.18 -5.01 -8.38
C LEU A 30 10.33 -6.10 -7.31
N GLY A 31 11.22 -5.90 -6.33
CA GLY A 31 11.42 -6.85 -5.23
C GLY A 31 10.13 -7.11 -4.44
N ASP A 32 9.38 -6.05 -4.12
CA ASP A 32 8.07 -6.16 -3.47
C ASP A 32 7.07 -6.96 -4.31
N GLN A 33 7.01 -6.70 -5.62
CA GLN A 33 6.13 -7.44 -6.54
C GLN A 33 6.51 -8.92 -6.67
N VAL A 34 7.80 -9.25 -6.68
CA VAL A 34 8.29 -10.64 -6.72
C VAL A 34 7.93 -11.38 -5.43
N ILE A 35 8.07 -10.73 -4.27
CA ILE A 35 7.65 -11.28 -2.97
C ILE A 35 6.15 -11.55 -2.98
N ILE A 36 5.34 -10.61 -3.48
CA ILE A 36 3.90 -10.78 -3.64
C ILE A 36 3.57 -11.98 -4.54
N ILE A 37 4.25 -12.14 -5.68
CA ILE A 37 4.06 -13.30 -6.58
C ILE A 37 4.38 -14.61 -5.85
N PHE A 38 5.48 -14.65 -5.09
CA PHE A 38 5.85 -15.84 -4.32
C PHE A 38 4.81 -16.17 -3.24
N ILE A 39 4.32 -15.15 -2.52
CA ILE A 39 3.25 -15.30 -1.51
C ILE A 39 1.95 -15.80 -2.17
N ILE A 40 1.60 -15.32 -3.36
CA ILE A 40 0.43 -15.78 -4.11
C ILE A 40 0.57 -17.26 -4.49
N ILE A 41 1.73 -17.68 -5.00
CA ILE A 41 2.01 -19.09 -5.32
C ILE A 41 1.87 -19.95 -4.06
N PHE A 42 2.45 -19.50 -2.95
CA PHE A 42 2.37 -20.19 -1.67
C PHE A 42 0.92 -20.27 -1.14
N LEU A 43 0.16 -19.18 -1.17
CA LEU A 43 -1.24 -19.16 -0.75
C LEU A 43 -2.08 -20.12 -1.62
N ASN A 44 -1.89 -20.08 -2.94
CA ASN A 44 -2.61 -20.92 -3.91
C ASN A 44 -2.28 -22.40 -3.76
N SER A 45 -1.04 -22.72 -3.41
CA SER A 45 -0.61 -24.09 -3.15
C SER A 45 -1.05 -24.60 -1.78
N PHE A 46 -1.03 -23.76 -0.75
CA PHE A 46 -1.16 -24.23 0.63
C PHE A 46 -2.51 -23.94 1.28
N VAL A 47 -3.04 -22.73 1.09
CA VAL A 47 -4.21 -22.20 1.82
C VAL A 47 -5.51 -22.48 1.07
N TYR A 48 -5.60 -22.11 -0.20
CA TYR A 48 -6.81 -22.27 -1.00
C TYR A 48 -7.31 -23.73 -1.19
N PRO A 49 -6.45 -24.77 -1.30
CA PRO A 49 -6.94 -26.15 -1.37
C PRO A 49 -7.37 -26.71 0.00
N ARG A 50 -6.96 -26.09 1.11
CA ARG A 50 -7.26 -26.58 2.47
C ARG A 50 -8.46 -25.89 3.11
N VAL A 51 -8.84 -24.69 2.65
CA VAL A 51 -9.86 -23.87 3.32
C VAL A 51 -10.70 -23.11 2.29
N SER A 52 -12.02 -23.37 2.23
CA SER A 52 -12.96 -22.52 1.47
C SER A 52 -13.31 -21.27 2.27
N ILE A 53 -12.46 -20.25 2.20
CA ILE A 53 -12.68 -18.98 2.89
C ILE A 53 -13.54 -18.07 2.00
N LYS A 54 -14.66 -17.58 2.54
CA LYS A 54 -15.51 -16.59 1.83
C LYS A 54 -14.73 -15.31 1.52
N ILE A 55 -15.10 -14.64 0.43
CA ILE A 55 -14.49 -13.37 0.00
C ILE A 55 -14.53 -12.32 1.11
N GLU A 56 -15.65 -12.23 1.85
CA GLU A 56 -15.80 -11.30 2.98
C GLU A 56 -14.74 -11.51 4.08
N THR A 57 -14.49 -12.76 4.44
CA THR A 57 -13.57 -13.11 5.52
C THR A 57 -12.12 -12.92 5.07
N ARG A 58 -11.80 -13.24 3.81
CA ARG A 58 -10.46 -12.98 3.21
C ARG A 58 -10.13 -11.48 3.25
N PHE A 59 -11.10 -10.64 2.87
CA PHE A 59 -10.95 -9.19 2.88
C PHE A 59 -10.70 -8.66 4.30
N ILE A 60 -11.48 -9.11 5.29
CA ILE A 60 -11.32 -8.67 6.70
C ILE A 60 -10.00 -9.15 7.30
N ILE A 61 -9.61 -10.42 7.09
CA ILE A 61 -8.34 -10.96 7.60
C ILE A 61 -7.15 -10.15 7.07
N GLY A 62 -7.16 -9.82 5.77
CA GLY A 62 -6.15 -8.97 5.17
C GLY A 62 -6.09 -7.61 5.84
N MET A 63 -7.22 -6.91 6.01
CA MET A 63 -7.23 -5.60 6.67
C MET A 63 -6.76 -5.64 8.14
N VAL A 64 -7.11 -6.67 8.90
CA VAL A 64 -6.62 -6.84 10.29
C VAL A 64 -5.11 -7.04 10.31
N CYS A 65 -4.57 -7.84 9.38
CA CYS A 65 -3.13 -8.05 9.26
C CYS A 65 -2.40 -6.74 8.91
N ALA A 66 -2.97 -5.90 8.03
CA ALA A 66 -2.43 -4.58 7.71
C ALA A 66 -2.39 -3.66 8.95
N THR A 67 -3.46 -3.66 9.75
CA THR A 67 -3.49 -2.89 11.01
C THR A 67 -2.40 -3.35 11.98
N LEU A 68 -2.22 -4.67 12.14
CA LEU A 68 -1.17 -5.21 13.00
C LEU A 68 0.24 -4.86 12.50
N ALA A 69 0.46 -4.89 11.17
CA ALA A 69 1.70 -4.43 10.57
C ALA A 69 1.98 -2.95 10.89
N MET A 70 0.94 -2.12 10.84
CA MET A 70 1.07 -0.69 11.12
C MET A 70 1.33 -0.41 12.60
N CYS A 71 0.68 -1.13 13.51
CA CYS A 71 0.99 -1.09 14.94
C CYS A 71 2.42 -1.54 15.22
N SER A 72 2.89 -2.60 14.56
CA SER A 72 4.29 -3.07 14.65
C SER A 72 5.26 -1.98 14.18
N SER A 73 4.95 -1.28 13.08
CA SER A 73 5.77 -0.16 12.59
C SER A 73 5.86 0.99 13.59
N GLY A 74 4.74 1.33 14.25
CA GLY A 74 4.74 2.32 15.33
C GLY A 74 5.62 1.89 16.52
N LEU A 75 5.58 0.61 16.90
CA LEU A 75 6.42 0.08 17.98
C LEU A 75 7.91 0.11 17.62
N VAL A 76 8.28 -0.30 16.41
CA VAL A 76 9.67 -0.27 15.94
C VAL A 76 10.20 1.17 15.93
N GLU A 77 9.37 2.14 15.53
CA GLU A 77 9.75 3.55 15.55
C GLU A 77 9.95 4.07 16.99
N ILE A 78 9.11 3.68 17.95
CA ILE A 78 9.32 4.01 19.37
C ILE A 78 10.65 3.42 19.86
N PHE A 79 10.93 2.15 19.55
CA PHE A 79 12.20 1.52 19.92
C PHE A 79 13.41 2.21 19.28
N ARG A 80 13.27 2.75 18.05
CA ARG A 80 14.30 3.52 17.37
C ARG A 80 14.60 4.83 18.08
N VAL A 81 13.55 5.59 18.42
CA VAL A 81 13.68 6.86 19.14
C VAL A 81 14.27 6.64 20.52
N GLN A 82 13.78 5.65 21.28
CA GLN A 82 14.31 5.31 22.60
C GLN A 82 15.79 4.93 22.53
N SER A 83 16.18 4.14 21.53
CA SER A 83 17.58 3.75 21.34
C SER A 83 18.48 4.93 20.98
N CYS A 84 17.99 5.97 20.31
CA CYS A 84 18.79 7.18 20.05
C CYS A 84 18.97 8.07 21.29
N VAL A 85 18.02 8.05 22.23
CA VAL A 85 18.09 8.85 23.47
C VAL A 85 18.96 8.16 24.52
N ASP A 86 18.86 6.83 24.64
CA ASP A 86 19.52 6.07 25.70
C ASP A 86 20.91 5.54 25.35
N LYS A 87 21.16 5.25 24.06
CA LYS A 87 22.44 4.74 23.58
C LYS A 87 23.06 5.82 22.69
N GLU A 88 24.30 6.21 22.97
CA GLU A 88 24.99 7.26 22.22
C GLU A 88 24.79 7.07 20.70
N PRO A 89 24.33 8.10 19.98
CA PRO A 89 24.05 7.99 18.56
C PRO A 89 25.33 7.66 17.80
N VAL A 90 25.20 6.75 16.81
CA VAL A 90 26.32 6.43 15.92
C VAL A 90 26.39 7.52 14.86
N THR A 91 27.47 8.30 14.89
CA THR A 91 27.72 9.32 13.87
C THR A 91 28.12 8.64 12.56
N GLN A 92 27.32 8.83 11.52
CA GLN A 92 27.58 8.37 10.16
C GLN A 92 27.88 9.57 9.26
N VAL A 93 29.01 9.55 8.56
CA VAL A 93 29.36 10.61 7.60
C VAL A 93 28.99 10.14 6.20
N ILE A 94 27.96 10.75 5.60
CA ILE A 94 27.52 10.47 4.23
C ILE A 94 27.60 11.79 3.45
N GLY A 95 28.38 11.83 2.37
CA GLY A 95 28.45 13.02 1.50
C GLY A 95 28.89 14.31 2.22
N ASN A 96 29.88 14.24 3.10
CA ASN A 96 30.40 15.37 3.90
C ASN A 96 29.39 16.00 4.89
N GLN A 97 28.30 15.30 5.22
CA GLN A 97 27.38 15.64 6.30
C GLN A 97 27.39 14.55 7.36
N THR A 98 27.36 14.95 8.63
CA THR A 98 27.27 14.05 9.80
C THR A 98 25.80 13.80 10.13
N TYR A 99 25.39 12.53 10.12
CA TYR A 99 24.07 12.08 10.52
C TYR A 99 24.17 11.25 11.80
N ASP A 100 23.35 11.57 12.79
CA ASP A 100 23.21 10.76 13.99
C ASP A 100 22.22 9.62 13.73
N ALA A 101 22.73 8.39 13.69
CA ALA A 101 21.94 7.18 13.41
C ALA A 101 21.75 6.32 14.67
N SER A 102 20.58 5.68 14.77
CA SER A 102 20.29 4.70 15.82
C SER A 102 21.04 3.39 15.57
N ASN A 103 21.62 2.78 16.60
CA ASN A 103 22.22 1.44 16.51
C ASN A 103 21.14 0.33 16.59
N LEU A 104 20.12 0.42 15.74
CA LEU A 104 19.09 -0.60 15.61
C LEU A 104 19.37 -1.53 14.44
N THR A 105 19.13 -2.82 14.66
CA THR A 105 19.26 -3.83 13.62
C THR A 105 18.07 -3.78 12.66
N ILE A 106 18.35 -3.74 11.36
CA ILE A 106 17.33 -3.78 10.28
C ILE A 106 16.39 -4.99 10.37
N PHE A 107 16.83 -6.07 11.05
CA PHE A 107 16.05 -7.28 11.18
C PHE A 107 14.71 -7.10 11.93
N LEU A 108 14.59 -6.07 12.79
CA LEU A 108 13.34 -5.76 13.49
C LEU A 108 12.20 -5.34 12.55
N GLN A 109 12.52 -4.97 11.32
CA GLN A 109 11.57 -4.52 10.31
C GLN A 109 10.98 -5.69 9.49
N PHE A 110 11.58 -6.89 9.51
CA PHE A 110 11.05 -8.04 8.75
C PHE A 110 9.60 -8.42 9.11
N PRO A 111 9.20 -8.47 10.40
CA PRO A 111 7.84 -8.87 10.77
C PRO A 111 6.77 -7.99 10.13
N GLN A 112 6.99 -6.68 10.06
CA GLN A 112 6.03 -5.75 9.46
C GLN A 112 5.99 -5.83 7.93
N TYR A 113 7.13 -6.05 7.26
CA TYR A 113 7.15 -6.23 5.80
C TYR A 113 6.45 -7.52 5.37
N ILE A 114 6.63 -8.61 6.13
CA ILE A 114 5.93 -9.87 5.86
C ILE A 114 4.43 -9.70 6.12
N ALA A 115 4.06 -9.08 7.24
CA ALA A 115 2.66 -8.85 7.60
C ALA A 115 1.93 -7.97 6.57
N ILE A 116 2.54 -6.86 6.13
CA ILE A 116 1.93 -6.01 5.11
C ILE A 116 1.80 -6.72 3.76
N GLY A 117 2.82 -7.48 3.33
CA GLY A 117 2.76 -8.24 2.08
C GLY A 117 1.65 -9.31 2.09
N VAL A 118 1.49 -10.02 3.20
CA VAL A 118 0.38 -10.98 3.38
C VAL A 118 -0.97 -10.24 3.36
N SER A 119 -1.07 -9.11 4.06
CA SER A 119 -2.29 -8.30 4.11
C SER A 119 -2.73 -7.80 2.73
N GLU A 120 -1.76 -7.41 1.89
CA GLU A 120 -1.99 -6.91 0.55
C GLU A 120 -2.52 -8.04 -0.34
N VAL A 121 -1.90 -9.22 -0.30
CA VAL A 121 -2.36 -10.36 -1.11
C VAL A 121 -3.80 -10.74 -0.76
N PHE A 122 -4.15 -10.85 0.53
CA PHE A 122 -5.51 -11.20 0.93
C PHE A 122 -6.53 -10.12 0.56
N THR A 123 -6.22 -8.85 0.84
CA THR A 123 -7.16 -7.73 0.62
C THR A 123 -7.29 -7.36 -0.85
N SER A 124 -6.16 -7.28 -1.58
CA SER A 124 -6.11 -6.90 -3.00
C SER A 124 -6.83 -7.94 -3.87
N ILE A 125 -6.56 -9.24 -3.66
CA ILE A 125 -7.21 -10.28 -4.45
C ILE A 125 -8.72 -10.33 -4.15
N ALA A 126 -9.11 -10.30 -2.87
CA ALA A 126 -10.54 -10.37 -2.50
C ALA A 126 -11.32 -9.15 -3.00
N SER A 127 -10.74 -7.94 -2.89
CA SER A 127 -11.37 -6.71 -3.40
C SER A 127 -11.49 -6.70 -4.92
N LEU A 128 -10.46 -7.16 -5.63
CA LEU A 128 -10.48 -7.25 -7.10
C LEU A 128 -11.50 -8.29 -7.55
N GLU A 129 -11.48 -9.48 -6.95
CA GLU A 129 -12.47 -10.54 -7.23
C GLU A 129 -13.90 -10.02 -7.02
N PHE A 130 -14.15 -9.35 -5.90
CA PHE A 130 -15.45 -8.74 -5.61
C PHE A 130 -15.85 -7.66 -6.64
N ALA A 131 -14.92 -6.77 -6.99
CA ALA A 131 -15.17 -5.70 -7.94
C ALA A 131 -15.49 -6.26 -9.34
N TYR A 132 -14.74 -7.26 -9.80
CA TYR A 132 -14.96 -7.91 -11.10
C TYR A 132 -16.25 -8.74 -11.16
N LEU A 133 -16.70 -9.30 -10.03
CA LEU A 133 -17.98 -10.00 -9.94
C LEU A 133 -19.18 -9.04 -9.98
N THR A 134 -18.99 -7.81 -9.52
CA THR A 134 -20.01 -6.75 -9.49
C THR A 134 -20.02 -5.93 -10.78
N ALA A 135 -18.94 -6.01 -11.57
CA ALA A 135 -18.75 -5.23 -12.79
C ALA A 135 -19.51 -5.79 -14.00
N PRO A 136 -20.10 -4.92 -14.85
CA PRO A 136 -20.42 -5.32 -16.21
C PRO A 136 -19.16 -5.57 -17.05
N ARG A 137 -19.25 -6.51 -18.00
CA ARG A 137 -18.20 -6.93 -18.94
C ARG A 137 -17.51 -5.74 -19.62
N SER A 138 -18.26 -4.71 -20.01
CA SER A 138 -17.72 -3.50 -20.64
C SER A 138 -16.99 -2.57 -19.68
N ALA A 139 -17.21 -2.66 -18.36
CA ALA A 139 -16.62 -1.78 -17.35
C ALA A 139 -15.47 -2.42 -16.55
N LYS A 140 -15.08 -3.66 -16.86
CA LYS A 140 -13.98 -4.34 -16.14
C LYS A 140 -12.64 -3.59 -16.25
N SER A 141 -12.35 -3.02 -17.41
CA SER A 141 -11.15 -2.18 -17.62
C SER A 141 -11.20 -0.87 -16.82
N LEU A 142 -12.38 -0.27 -16.69
CA LEU A 142 -12.59 0.95 -15.89
C LEU A 142 -12.35 0.72 -14.40
N ILE A 143 -12.76 -0.44 -13.87
CA ILE A 143 -12.50 -0.79 -12.47
C ILE A 143 -11.00 -0.95 -12.22
N MET A 144 -10.28 -1.56 -13.16
CA MET A 144 -8.83 -1.70 -13.03
C MET A 144 -8.12 -0.34 -13.10
N SER A 145 -8.52 0.54 -14.02
CA SER A 145 -7.95 1.89 -14.09
C SER A 145 -8.26 2.72 -12.85
N LEU A 146 -9.47 2.58 -12.28
CA LEU A 146 -9.84 3.23 -11.02
C LEU A 146 -8.96 2.75 -9.86
N ARG A 147 -8.66 1.44 -9.79
CA ARG A 147 -7.73 0.89 -8.80
C ARG A 147 -6.34 1.52 -8.89
N PHE A 148 -5.78 1.67 -10.09
CA PHE A 148 -4.50 2.36 -10.27
C PHE A 148 -4.57 3.84 -9.92
N CYS A 149 -5.67 4.51 -10.26
CA CYS A 149 -5.90 5.89 -9.87
C CYS A 149 -5.92 6.06 -8.34
N SER A 150 -6.63 5.18 -7.62
CA SER A 150 -6.62 5.16 -6.15
C SER A 150 -5.22 4.98 -5.56
N HIS A 151 -4.39 4.14 -6.17
CA HIS A 151 -2.99 3.99 -5.74
C HIS A 151 -2.20 5.29 -5.95
N GLY A 152 -2.37 5.95 -7.09
CA GLY A 152 -1.75 7.26 -7.35
C GLY A 152 -2.18 8.34 -6.36
N ILE A 153 -3.46 8.42 -6.02
CA ILE A 153 -3.99 9.34 -5.01
C ILE A 153 -3.36 9.05 -3.64
N SER A 154 -3.25 7.78 -3.26
CA SER A 154 -2.60 7.37 -2.01
C SER A 154 -1.14 7.83 -1.94
N SER A 155 -0.39 7.66 -3.04
CA SER A 155 1.01 8.10 -3.12
C SER A 155 1.14 9.63 -3.00
N PHE A 156 0.22 10.39 -3.61
CA PHE A 156 0.19 11.84 -3.49
C PHE A 156 -0.13 12.31 -2.07
N LEU A 157 -1.09 11.67 -1.40
CA LEU A 157 -1.42 11.96 0.00
C LEU A 157 -0.24 11.65 0.93
N SER A 158 0.46 10.52 0.68
CA SER A 158 1.64 10.13 1.45
C SER A 158 2.77 11.17 1.32
N SER A 159 3.11 11.59 0.09
CA SER A 159 4.16 12.59 -0.13
C SER A 159 3.77 13.97 0.42
N GLY A 160 2.49 14.37 0.31
CA GLY A 160 1.98 15.60 0.91
C GLY A 160 2.14 15.62 2.43
N TYR A 161 1.88 14.49 3.09
CA TYR A 161 2.07 14.36 4.54
C TYR A 161 3.53 14.56 4.94
N LEU A 162 4.47 13.89 4.27
CA LEU A 162 5.91 14.02 4.58
C LEU A 162 6.37 15.48 4.45
N ASN A 163 5.92 16.19 3.41
CA ASN A 163 6.28 17.60 3.22
C ASN A 163 5.69 18.51 4.32
N LEU A 164 4.47 18.24 4.79
CA LEU A 164 3.82 19.08 5.80
C LEU A 164 4.33 18.83 7.22
N PHE A 165 4.56 17.57 7.57
CA PHE A 165 4.86 17.17 8.96
C PHE A 165 6.35 16.94 9.23
N ILE A 166 7.14 16.52 8.24
CA ILE A 166 8.56 16.20 8.43
C ILE A 166 9.47 17.33 7.93
N SER A 167 9.06 18.08 6.90
CA SER A 167 9.90 19.15 6.32
C SER A 167 9.83 20.49 7.06
N ASN A 168 9.23 20.59 8.25
CA ASN A 168 9.24 21.82 9.06
C ASN A 168 10.58 21.91 9.84
N PRO A 169 11.51 22.81 9.48
CA PRO A 169 12.88 22.79 9.98
C PRO A 169 13.07 23.46 11.35
N LYS A 170 12.00 23.75 12.10
CA LYS A 170 12.09 24.57 13.32
C LYS A 170 12.44 23.80 14.59
N GLU A 171 12.48 22.48 14.57
CA GLU A 171 12.80 21.70 15.79
C GLU A 171 13.40 20.32 15.48
N SER A 172 14.32 20.24 14.51
CA SER A 172 14.98 18.97 14.17
C SER A 172 15.99 18.53 15.25
N LYS A 173 15.49 18.04 16.38
CA LYS A 173 16.23 17.03 17.13
C LYS A 173 15.91 15.68 16.47
N GLN A 174 16.95 14.99 15.99
CA GLN A 174 16.90 13.66 15.34
C GLN A 174 16.14 12.55 16.14
N CYS A 175 15.68 12.87 17.36
CA CYS A 175 15.04 11.99 18.34
C CYS A 175 13.62 12.46 18.73
N GLU A 176 12.88 13.13 17.85
CA GLU A 176 11.48 13.47 18.15
C GLU A 176 10.52 12.31 17.84
N LEU A 177 9.62 12.03 18.79
CA LEU A 177 8.62 10.97 18.79
C LEU A 177 7.52 11.16 17.72
N ASN A 178 7.52 12.29 17.01
CA ASN A 178 6.48 12.70 16.05
C ASN A 178 6.30 11.68 14.90
N GLY A 179 7.34 10.93 14.54
CA GLY A 179 7.27 9.86 13.52
C GLY A 179 6.38 8.67 13.92
N SER A 180 6.32 8.34 15.22
CA SER A 180 5.49 7.22 15.70
C SER A 180 3.99 7.51 15.58
N LEU A 181 3.59 8.77 15.75
CA LEU A 181 2.20 9.24 15.75
C LEU A 181 1.56 9.05 14.37
N TYR A 182 2.34 9.18 13.29
CA TYR A 182 1.91 8.90 11.91
C TYR A 182 1.38 7.47 11.75
N PHE A 183 2.15 6.48 12.22
CA PHE A 183 1.78 5.07 12.09
C PHE A 183 0.50 4.76 12.88
N TYR A 184 0.33 5.36 14.06
CA TYR A 184 -0.89 5.18 14.86
C TYR A 184 -2.11 5.88 14.26
N ILE A 185 -1.97 7.07 13.66
CA ILE A 185 -3.06 7.73 12.94
C ILE A 185 -3.54 6.84 11.78
N LEU A 186 -2.61 6.31 10.99
CA LEU A 186 -2.95 5.42 9.88
C LEU A 186 -3.58 4.12 10.36
N ALA A 187 -3.07 3.53 11.43
CA ALA A 187 -3.70 2.36 12.06
C ALA A 187 -5.13 2.68 12.53
N GLY A 188 -5.37 3.86 13.11
CA GLY A 188 -6.70 4.31 13.54
C GLY A 188 -7.68 4.48 12.38
N ILE A 189 -7.24 5.12 11.28
CA ILE A 189 -8.04 5.25 10.05
C ILE A 189 -8.37 3.87 9.48
N GLN A 190 -7.41 2.94 9.48
CA GLN A 190 -7.61 1.57 9.01
C GLN A 190 -8.64 0.81 9.88
N ILE A 191 -8.57 0.97 11.20
CA ILE A 191 -9.54 0.36 12.14
C ILE A 191 -10.94 0.90 11.87
N LEU A 192 -11.09 2.22 11.68
CA LEU A 192 -12.37 2.83 11.33
C LEU A 192 -12.93 2.24 10.03
N PHE A 193 -12.09 2.05 9.02
CA PHE A 193 -12.49 1.44 7.76
C PHE A 193 -12.96 -0.02 7.94
N ILE A 194 -12.27 -0.81 8.76
CA ILE A 194 -12.69 -2.17 9.13
C ILE A 194 -14.08 -2.15 9.78
N PHE A 195 -14.32 -1.25 10.74
CA PHE A 195 -15.62 -1.11 11.40
C PHE A 195 -16.74 -0.75 10.41
N ILE A 196 -16.48 0.19 9.50
CA ILE A 196 -17.43 0.57 8.45
C ILE A 196 -17.78 -0.64 7.58
N ILE A 197 -16.79 -1.41 7.15
CA ILE A 197 -17.00 -2.60 6.30
C ILE A 197 -17.81 -3.68 7.04
N ILE A 198 -17.48 -3.95 8.31
CA ILE A 198 -18.23 -4.93 9.12
C ILE A 198 -19.68 -4.46 9.30
N TRP A 199 -19.89 -3.18 9.59
CA TRP A 199 -21.23 -2.59 9.73
C TRP A 199 -22.03 -2.68 8.43
N LEU A 200 -21.42 -2.35 7.30
CA LEU A 200 -22.03 -2.47 5.97
C LEU A 200 -22.37 -3.93 5.64
N ASN A 201 -21.48 -4.88 5.94
CA ASN A 201 -21.72 -6.30 5.72
C ASN A 201 -22.90 -6.79 6.58
N LYS A 202 -22.92 -6.47 7.88
CA LYS A 202 -24.01 -6.87 8.79
C LYS A 202 -25.36 -6.28 8.40
N LYS A 203 -25.39 -5.03 7.93
CA LYS A 203 -26.64 -4.33 7.59
C LYS A 203 -27.20 -4.73 6.23
N PHE A 204 -26.33 -4.91 5.22
CA PHE A 204 -26.76 -5.05 3.83
C PHE A 204 -26.34 -6.37 3.17
N ASN A 205 -25.63 -7.27 3.86
CA ASN A 205 -25.06 -8.50 3.29
C ASN A 205 -24.41 -8.25 1.92
N ILE A 206 -23.69 -7.13 1.80
CA ILE A 206 -23.17 -6.54 0.55
C ILE A 206 -22.37 -7.56 -0.27
N PHE A 207 -21.53 -8.35 0.39
CA PHE A 207 -20.67 -9.34 -0.25
C PHE A 207 -21.43 -10.51 -0.89
N ARG A 208 -22.69 -10.74 -0.49
CA ARG A 208 -23.55 -11.80 -1.05
C ARG A 208 -24.54 -11.27 -2.07
N ILE A 209 -25.18 -10.13 -1.77
CA ILE A 209 -26.31 -9.61 -2.57
C ILE A 209 -25.83 -8.98 -3.88
N LEU A 210 -24.75 -8.20 -3.86
CA LEU A 210 -24.31 -7.47 -5.05
C LEU A 210 -23.88 -8.40 -6.20
N PRO A 211 -23.03 -9.42 -5.99
CA PRO A 211 -22.65 -10.33 -7.06
C PRO A 211 -23.84 -11.10 -7.66
N GLN A 212 -24.83 -11.44 -6.83
CA GLN A 212 -26.03 -12.16 -7.27
C GLN A 212 -26.94 -11.27 -8.11
N LYS A 213 -27.16 -10.02 -7.68
CA LYS A 213 -27.98 -9.06 -8.41
C LYS A 213 -27.42 -8.78 -9.80
N PHE A 214 -26.12 -8.45 -9.89
CA PHE A 214 -25.48 -8.19 -11.19
C PHE A 214 -25.44 -9.42 -12.10
N ARG A 215 -25.27 -10.63 -11.54
CA ARG A 215 -25.37 -11.87 -12.31
C ARG A 215 -26.77 -12.04 -12.93
N ASN A 216 -27.82 -11.77 -12.17
CA ASN A 216 -29.20 -11.88 -12.64
C ASN A 216 -29.52 -10.81 -13.70
N ASP A 217 -29.05 -9.58 -13.50
CA ASP A 217 -29.20 -8.49 -14.48
C ASP A 217 -28.48 -8.83 -15.80
N TYR A 218 -27.30 -9.48 -15.71
CA TYR A 218 -26.56 -9.99 -16.87
C TYR A 218 -27.33 -11.02 -17.68
N PHE A 219 -27.91 -11.99 -16.99
CA PHE A 219 -28.65 -13.08 -17.64
C PHE A 219 -29.92 -12.52 -18.31
N SER A 220 -30.63 -11.63 -17.62
CA SER A 220 -31.83 -10.98 -18.14
C SER A 220 -31.55 -10.15 -19.40
N ALA A 221 -30.44 -9.40 -19.42
CA ALA A 221 -30.03 -8.64 -20.62
C ALA A 221 -29.68 -9.57 -21.79
N THR A 222 -29.01 -10.70 -21.51
CA THR A 222 -28.64 -11.68 -22.55
C THR A 222 -29.87 -12.34 -23.16
N ASP A 223 -30.83 -12.76 -22.34
CA ASP A 223 -32.08 -13.38 -22.79
C ASP A 223 -32.94 -12.42 -23.64
N SER A 224 -32.88 -11.12 -23.34
CA SER A 224 -33.60 -10.10 -24.11
C SER A 224 -33.02 -9.91 -25.53
N ILE A 225 -31.69 -9.97 -25.65
CA ILE A 225 -30.99 -9.86 -26.95
C ILE A 225 -31.20 -11.12 -27.80
N SER A 226 -31.24 -12.30 -27.19
CA SER A 226 -31.53 -13.53 -27.94
C SER A 226 -32.97 -13.54 -28.48
N ARG A 227 -33.95 -13.06 -27.69
CA ARG A 227 -35.34 -12.96 -28.18
C ARG A 227 -35.51 -11.95 -29.30
N SER A 228 -34.85 -10.79 -29.25
CA SER A 228 -34.93 -9.82 -30.34
C SER A 228 -34.37 -10.36 -31.65
N ASN A 229 -33.28 -11.14 -31.58
CA ASN A 229 -32.69 -11.76 -32.77
C ASN A 229 -33.55 -12.90 -33.35
N GLU A 230 -34.40 -13.56 -32.55
CA GLU A 230 -35.36 -14.57 -33.04
C GLU A 230 -36.61 -13.96 -33.66
N THR A 231 -37.02 -12.74 -33.25
CA THR A 231 -38.19 -12.06 -33.86
C THR A 231 -37.88 -11.36 -35.18
N ASP A 232 -36.60 -11.10 -35.45
CA ASP A 232 -36.13 -10.42 -36.67
C ASP A 232 -35.67 -11.42 -37.77
N ALA A 233 -35.76 -12.74 -37.52
CA ALA A 233 -35.39 -13.83 -38.42
C ALA A 233 -36.62 -14.57 -38.97
#